data_AF-A0A836BL10-F1
#
_entry.id   AF-A0A836BL10-F1
#
_cell.length_a   1.000
_cell.length_b   1.000
_cell.length_c   1.000
_cell.angle_alpha   90.00
_cell.angle_beta   90.00
_cell.angle_gamma   90.00
#
_symmetry.space_group_name_H-M   'P 1'
#
loop_
_entity.id
_entity.type
_entity.pdbx_description
1 polymer ?
#
loop_
_entity_poly.entity_id
_entity_poly.type
_entity_poly.pdbx_seq_one_letter_code
_entity_poly.pdbx_strand_id
1 'polypeptide(L)'
;MLPLFLVSAVHIEHILRSVSFILLVYGAIETILSYFEGKKKGTIFVAVGLSFLAFGEFLGWYSFVFPESILYYVSISIKIAGLISLFIPISKIPLTKIKFDSEF
;
A
#
# COMPACT_ATOMS: atom_id res chain seq x y z
N MET A 1 1.32 28.76 -22.05
CA MET A 1 2.54 28.74 -21.23
C MET A 1 2.30 27.79 -20.07
N LEU A 2 3.05 26.69 -20.00
CA LEU A 2 2.96 25.73 -18.90
C LEU A 2 3.66 26.38 -17.69
N PRO A 3 3.00 26.51 -16.53
CA PRO A 3 3.61 27.16 -15.37
C PRO A 3 4.86 26.41 -14.89
N LEU A 4 5.93 27.14 -14.55
CA LEU A 4 7.17 26.56 -14.01
C LEU A 4 6.95 25.76 -12.70
N PHE A 5 5.89 26.06 -11.94
CA PHE A 5 5.53 25.29 -10.76
C PHE A 5 5.04 23.87 -11.09
N LEU A 6 4.43 23.66 -12.26
CA LEU A 6 3.98 22.34 -12.70
C LEU A 6 5.16 21.42 -13.02
N VAL A 7 6.25 21.97 -13.58
CA VAL A 7 7.49 21.20 -13.84
C VAL A 7 8.10 20.68 -12.53
N SER A 8 8.15 21.51 -11.49
CA SER A 8 8.63 21.11 -10.15
C SER A 8 7.72 20.05 -9.51
N ALA A 9 6.40 20.24 -9.59
CA ALA A 9 5.42 19.30 -9.03
C ALA A 9 5.52 17.90 -9.67
N VAL A 10 5.72 17.82 -10.99
CA VAL A 10 5.89 16.55 -11.71
C VAL A 10 7.12 15.78 -11.23
N HIS A 11 8.25 16.47 -11.00
CA HIS A 11 9.47 15.82 -10.51
C HIS A 11 9.30 15.27 -9.10
N ILE A 12 8.63 16.02 -8.22
CA ILE A 12 8.30 15.59 -6.86
C ILE A 12 7.36 14.39 -6.86
N GLU A 13 6.36 14.38 -7.74
CA GLU A 13 5.42 13.26 -7.89
C GLU A 13 6.15 11.95 -8.25
N HIS A 14 7.11 11.99 -9.17
CA HIS A 14 7.89 10.82 -9.56
C HIS A 14 8.80 10.31 -8.43
N ILE A 15 9.40 11.22 -7.66
CA ILE A 15 10.20 10.87 -6.49
C ILE A 15 9.31 10.18 -5.45
N LEU A 16 8.17 10.78 -5.11
CA LEU A 16 7.24 10.23 -4.13
C LEU A 16 6.71 8.86 -4.55
N ARG A 17 6.33 8.68 -5.81
CA ARG A 17 5.91 7.36 -6.33
C ARG A 17 6.99 6.30 -6.19
N SER A 18 8.24 6.65 -6.48
CA SER A 18 9.38 5.72 -6.35
C SER A 18 9.63 5.36 -4.89
N VAL A 19 9.60 6.35 -3.99
CA VAL A 19 9.74 6.12 -2.55
C VAL A 19 8.60 5.27 -2.01
N SER A 20 7.35 5.54 -2.41
CA SER A 20 6.20 4.73 -2.05
C SER A 20 6.36 3.28 -2.49
N PHE A 21 6.80 3.03 -3.72
CA PHE A 21 7.05 1.67 -4.21
C PHE A 21 8.08 0.94 -3.35
N ILE A 22 9.23 1.58 -3.06
CA ILE A 22 10.30 0.98 -2.24
C ILE A 22 9.81 0.67 -0.83
N LEU A 23 9.08 1.60 -0.19
CA LEU A 23 8.54 1.40 1.15
C LEU A 23 7.51 0.27 1.21
N LEU A 24 6.67 0.15 0.18
CA LEU A 24 5.68 -0.94 0.09
C LEU A 24 6.36 -2.30 -0.08
N VAL A 25 7.38 -2.39 -0.92
CA VAL A 25 8.17 -3.62 -1.10
C VAL A 25 8.90 -3.99 0.19
N TYR A 26 9.55 -3.02 0.83
CA TYR A 26 10.24 -3.22 2.10
C TYR A 26 9.26 -3.71 3.18
N GLY A 27 8.12 -3.02 3.34
CA GLY A 27 7.08 -3.43 4.27
C GLY A 27 6.54 -4.82 3.99
N ALA A 28 6.35 -5.19 2.73
CA ALA A 28 5.91 -6.54 2.35
C ALA A 28 6.94 -7.61 2.74
N ILE A 29 8.24 -7.35 2.52
CA ILE A 29 9.33 -8.26 2.90
C ILE A 29 9.41 -8.42 4.42
N GLU A 30 9.39 -7.31 5.17
CA GLU A 30 9.43 -7.34 6.63
C GLU A 30 8.22 -8.12 7.20
N THR A 31 7.06 -7.92 6.58
CA THR A 31 5.82 -8.59 6.97
C THR A 31 5.86 -10.10 6.65
N ILE A 32 6.44 -10.51 5.52
CA ILE A 32 6.59 -11.93 5.19
C ILE A 32 7.60 -12.61 6.12
N LEU A 33 8.71 -11.94 6.44
CA LEU A 33 9.70 -12.43 7.41
C LEU A 33 9.08 -12.60 8.79
N SER A 34 8.33 -11.60 9.25
CA SER A 34 7.57 -11.67 10.51
C SER A 34 6.53 -12.81 10.52
N TYR A 35 5.94 -13.14 9.36
CA TYR A 35 5.07 -14.31 9.23
C TYR A 35 5.83 -15.63 9.38
N PHE A 36 7.04 -15.75 8.84
CA PHE A 36 7.85 -16.97 8.99
C PHE A 36 8.26 -17.20 10.45
N GLU A 37 8.60 -16.14 11.19
CA GLU A 37 9.00 -16.22 12.59
C GLU A 37 7.80 -16.44 13.53
N GLY A 38 6.73 -15.65 13.37
CA GLY A 38 5.61 -15.62 14.31
C GLY A 38 4.39 -16.46 13.90
N LYS A 39 4.31 -16.92 12.65
CA LYS A 39 3.19 -17.69 12.05
C LYS A 39 1.79 -17.13 12.33
N LYS A 40 1.68 -15.82 12.54
CA LYS A 40 0.40 -15.16 12.81
C LYS A 40 -0.40 -15.06 11.51
N LYS A 41 -1.59 -15.67 11.49
CA LYS A 41 -2.48 -15.68 10.32
C LYS A 41 -2.89 -14.28 9.84
N GLY A 42 -2.87 -13.26 10.71
CA GLY A 42 -3.17 -11.88 10.31
C GLY A 42 -2.09 -11.26 9.42
N THR A 43 -0.82 -11.62 9.65
CA THR A 43 0.34 -11.04 8.99
C THR A 43 0.40 -11.40 7.50
N ILE A 44 -0.16 -12.54 7.09
CA ILE A 44 -0.19 -12.92 5.68
C ILE A 44 -1.12 -12.03 4.83
N PHE A 45 -2.26 -11.62 5.38
CA PHE A 45 -3.16 -10.68 4.71
C PHE A 45 -2.53 -9.29 4.56
N VAL A 46 -1.71 -8.89 5.53
CA VAL A 46 -0.92 -7.66 5.45
C VAL A 46 0.13 -7.77 4.36
N ALA A 47 0.91 -8.87 4.33
CA ALA A 47 1.93 -9.08 3.30
C ALA A 47 1.33 -9.06 1.89
N VAL A 48 0.25 -9.80 1.68
CA VAL A 48 -0.47 -9.84 0.38
C VAL A 48 -1.00 -8.46 -0.01
N GLY A 49 -1.58 -7.72 0.95
CA GLY A 49 -2.07 -6.36 0.69
C GLY A 49 -0.97 -5.39 0.30
N LEU A 50 0.17 -5.43 1.00
CA LEU A 50 1.34 -4.61 0.67
C LEU A 50 1.95 -4.99 -0.68
N SER A 51 2.01 -6.28 -1.03
CA SER A 51 2.46 -6.73 -2.35
C SER A 51 1.55 -6.26 -3.48
N PHE A 52 0.23 -6.30 -3.30
CA PHE A 52 -0.71 -5.74 -4.29
C PHE A 52 -0.57 -4.23 -4.42
N LEU A 53 -0.39 -3.49 -3.32
CA LEU A 53 -0.13 -2.05 -3.40
C LEU A 53 1.17 -1.73 -4.14
N ALA A 54 2.26 -2.46 -3.84
CA ALA A 54 3.54 -2.30 -4.53
C ALA A 54 3.38 -2.57 -6.04
N PHE A 55 2.70 -3.66 -6.39
CA PHE A 55 2.45 -4.03 -7.78
C PHE A 55 1.54 -3.01 -8.50
N GLY A 56 0.54 -2.48 -7.81
CA GLY A 56 -0.31 -1.41 -8.29
C GLY A 56 0.48 -0.13 -8.56
N GLU A 57 1.41 0.28 -7.69
CA GLU A 57 2.28 1.44 -7.94
C GLU A 57 3.25 1.20 -9.09
N PHE A 58 3.81 0.00 -9.20
CA PHE A 58 4.66 -0.38 -10.32
C PHE A 58 3.92 -0.26 -11.66
N LEU A 59 2.67 -0.77 -11.74
CA LEU A 59 1.82 -0.62 -12.92
C LEU A 59 1.42 0.83 -13.19
N GLY A 60 1.19 1.61 -12.14
CA GLY A 60 0.90 3.05 -12.24
C GLY A 60 2.06 3.82 -12.84
N TRP A 61 3.29 3.48 -12.46
CA TRP A 61 4.51 4.00 -13.07
C TRP A 61 4.65 3.55 -14.53
N TYR A 62 4.38 2.28 -14.83
CA TYR A 62 4.44 1.79 -16.21
C TYR A 62 3.43 2.48 -17.14
N SER A 63 2.22 2.77 -16.64
CA SER A 63 1.21 3.52 -17.38
C SER A 63 1.62 4.97 -17.67
N PHE A 64 2.56 5.54 -16.92
CA PHE A 64 3.14 6.85 -17.24
C PHE A 64 4.12 6.77 -18.42
N VAL A 65 4.85 5.65 -18.55
CA VAL A 65 5.75 5.40 -19.70
C VAL A 65 4.94 5.13 -20.98
N PHE A 66 3.78 4.48 -20.86
CA PHE A 66 2.85 4.21 -21.97
C PHE A 66 1.44 4.78 -21.71
N PRO A 67 1.26 6.10 -21.85
CA PRO A 67 -0.06 6.73 -21.79
C PRO A 67 -0.88 6.26 -23.00
N GLU A 68 -2.16 5.86 -22.80
CA GLU A 68 -3.07 5.12 -23.73
C GLU A 68 -3.22 3.60 -23.46
N SER A 69 -2.82 3.11 -22.29
CA SER A 69 -2.96 1.68 -21.95
C SER A 69 -4.04 1.43 -20.88
N ILE A 70 -4.74 0.29 -20.97
CA ILE A 70 -5.72 -0.18 -19.97
C ILE A 70 -5.10 -0.39 -18.57
N LEU A 71 -3.77 -0.32 -18.49
CA LEU A 71 -2.94 -0.56 -17.31
C LEU A 71 -3.21 0.43 -16.19
N TYR A 72 -3.65 1.66 -16.49
CA TYR A 72 -4.03 2.63 -15.46
C TYR A 72 -5.23 2.12 -14.64
N TYR A 73 -6.28 1.66 -15.31
CA TYR A 73 -7.47 1.11 -14.65
C TYR A 73 -7.12 -0.15 -13.86
N VAL A 74 -6.30 -1.03 -14.43
CA VAL A 74 -5.82 -2.24 -13.76
C VAL A 74 -5.00 -1.90 -12.50
N SER A 75 -4.12 -0.90 -12.58
CA SER A 75 -3.34 -0.39 -11.44
C SER A 75 -4.26 0.06 -10.29
N ILE A 76 -5.29 0.85 -10.60
CA ILE A 76 -6.26 1.33 -9.60
C ILE A 76 -7.02 0.16 -8.97
N SER A 77 -7.52 -0.79 -9.78
CA SER A 77 -8.24 -1.96 -9.26
C SER A 77 -7.38 -2.80 -8.33
N ILE A 78 -6.10 -2.99 -8.67
CA ILE A 78 -5.14 -3.73 -7.82
C ILE A 78 -4.87 -2.97 -6.52
N LYS A 79 -4.72 -1.64 -6.56
CA LYS A 79 -4.53 -0.84 -5.33
C LYS A 79 -5.73 -0.95 -4.39
N ILE A 80 -6.95 -0.88 -4.93
CA ILE A 80 -8.18 -1.06 -4.16
C ILE A 80 -8.21 -2.46 -3.52
N ALA A 81 -7.90 -3.51 -4.27
CA ALA A 81 -7.82 -4.87 -3.75
C ALA A 81 -6.76 -5.01 -2.64
N GLY A 82 -5.60 -4.39 -2.80
CA GLY A 82 -4.55 -4.33 -1.78
C GLY A 82 -5.01 -3.64 -0.49
N LEU A 83 -5.71 -2.51 -0.58
CA LEU A 83 -6.28 -1.81 0.57
C LEU A 83 -7.33 -2.66 1.29
N ILE A 84 -8.21 -3.34 0.55
CA ILE A 84 -9.22 -4.24 1.13
C ILE A 84 -8.54 -5.38 1.91
N SER A 85 -7.47 -5.96 1.36
CA SER A 85 -6.70 -7.02 2.02
C SER A 85 -6.10 -6.55 3.35
N LEU A 86 -5.59 -5.31 3.41
CA LEU A 86 -5.04 -4.74 4.65
C LEU A 86 -6.10 -4.55 5.73
N PHE A 87 -7.36 -4.32 5.35
CA PHE A 87 -8.43 -4.09 6.31
C PHE A 87 -8.79 -5.35 7.11
N ILE A 88 -8.72 -6.53 6.49
CA ILE A 88 -9.06 -7.82 7.12
C ILE A 88 -8.33 -8.07 8.46
N PRO A 89 -6.99 -7.98 8.54
CA PRO A 89 -6.27 -8.18 9.79
C PRO A 89 -6.48 -7.03 10.79
N ILE A 90 -6.65 -5.80 10.32
CA ILE A 90 -6.89 -4.61 11.18
C ILE A 90 -8.23 -4.77 11.92
N SER A 91 -9.28 -5.22 11.24
CA SER A 91 -10.60 -5.43 11.86
C SER A 91 -10.63 -6.54 12.91
N LYS A 92 -9.62 -7.44 12.94
CA LYS A 92 -9.52 -8.50 13.95
C LYS A 92 -8.81 -8.05 15.23
N ILE A 93 -8.27 -6.83 15.28
CA ILE A 93 -7.73 -6.26 16.51
C ILE A 93 -8.94 -5.84 17.35
N PRO A 94 -9.19 -6.47 18.51
CA PRO A 94 -10.32 -6.11 19.34
C PRO A 94 -10.12 -4.68 19.86
N LEU A 95 -10.97 -3.74 19.42
CA LEU A 95 -11.07 -2.39 19.98
C LEU A 95 -11.58 -2.41 21.44
N THR A 96 -11.83 -3.59 22.01
CA THR A 96 -12.35 -3.82 23.37
C THR A 96 -11.24 -3.87 24.43
N LYS A 97 -10.42 -2.83 24.52
CA LYS A 97 -9.67 -2.52 25.75
C LYS A 97 -9.76 -1.04 26.10
N ILE A 98 -10.96 -0.48 26.03
CA ILE A 98 -11.31 0.63 26.92
C ILE A 98 -11.87 -0.05 28.17
N LYS A 99 -10.97 -0.47 29.08
CA LYS A 99 -11.38 -0.73 30.46
C LYS A 99 -11.80 0.64 31.01
N PHE A 100 -13.09 0.91 31.01
CA PHE A 100 -13.63 1.82 32.00
C PHE A 100 -13.49 1.07 33.32
N ASP A 101 -12.45 1.38 34.10
CA ASP A 101 -12.45 1.02 35.51
C ASP A 101 -13.63 1.75 36.13
N SER A 102 -14.72 1.01 36.34
CA SER A 102 -15.76 1.40 37.28
C SER A 102 -15.26 0.99 38.66
N GLU A 103 -14.45 1.85 39.28
CA GLU A 103 -14.27 1.83 40.74
C GLU A 103 -15.62 2.18 41.36
N PHE A 104 -16.27 1.16 41.94
CA PHE A 104 -17.38 1.28 42.88
C PHE A 104 -16.84 1.28 44.31
#